data_AF-A0A3D0EM85-F1
#
_entry.id   AF-A0A3D0EM85-F1
#
_cell.length_a   1.000
_cell.length_b   1.000
_cell.length_c   1.000
_cell.angle_alpha   90.00
_cell.angle_beta   90.00
_cell.angle_gamma   90.00
#
_symmetry.space_group_name_H-M   'P 1'
#
loop_
_entity.id
_entity.type
_entity.pdbx_description
1 polymer ?
#
loop_
_entity_poly.entity_id
_entity_poly.type
_entity_poly.pdbx_seq_one_letter_code
_entity_poly.pdbx_strand_id
1 'polypeptide(L)'
;MKAIVMAVGVLACQIAPAWSETEYQITCPGRPTMTVSRAEYGLSTLMWPARHFQIAAGQQRTSLKEGDKVSITRFRNGDQLIVNKNNQETFFVYADSDKLLPCSRTEKRDAEILSLERYDDSARPNS
;
A
#
# COMPACT_ATOMS: atom_id res chain seq x y z
N MET A 1 15.00 37.07 -24.10
CA MET A 1 13.67 36.73 -23.51
C MET A 1 13.27 35.27 -23.67
N LYS A 2 13.43 34.62 -24.85
CA LYS A 2 13.04 33.20 -25.03
C LYS A 2 13.78 32.19 -24.15
N ALA A 3 15.09 32.38 -23.89
CA ALA A 3 15.89 31.46 -23.09
C ALA A 3 15.49 31.44 -21.60
N ILE A 4 15.02 32.58 -21.06
CA ILE A 4 14.56 32.68 -19.66
C ILE A 4 13.25 31.91 -19.47
N VAL A 5 12.33 31.98 -20.44
CA VAL A 5 11.07 31.23 -20.41
C VAL A 5 11.31 29.72 -20.47
N MET A 6 12.28 29.27 -21.27
CA MET A 6 12.68 27.86 -21.32
C MET A 6 13.28 27.37 -19.99
N ALA A 7 14.14 28.16 -19.35
CA ALA A 7 14.76 27.81 -18.08
C ALA A 7 13.73 27.67 -16.94
N VAL A 8 12.71 28.54 -16.92
CA VAL A 8 11.61 28.47 -15.94
C VAL A 8 10.74 27.22 -16.16
N GLY A 9 10.50 26.82 -17.41
CA GLY A 9 9.76 25.60 -17.73
C GLY A 9 10.46 24.32 -17.27
N VAL A 10 11.80 24.26 -17.36
CA VAL A 10 12.59 23.11 -16.91
C VAL A 10 12.65 23.04 -15.38
N LEU A 11 12.73 24.18 -14.67
CA LEU A 11 12.68 24.18 -13.20
C LEU A 11 11.33 23.68 -12.65
N ALA A 12 10.22 23.93 -13.36
CA ALA A 12 8.89 23.48 -12.93
C ALA A 12 8.68 21.96 -13.04
N CYS A 13 9.46 21.24 -13.86
CA CYS A 13 9.35 19.78 -13.99
C CYS A 13 10.08 19.00 -12.87
N GLN A 14 10.95 19.66 -12.08
CA GLN A 14 11.71 19.01 -11.01
C GLN A 14 10.93 18.83 -9.71
N ILE A 15 9.69 19.34 -9.66
CA ILE A 15 8.84 19.33 -8.46
C ILE A 15 7.73 18.28 -8.55
N ALA A 16 7.74 17.42 -9.57
CA ALA A 16 6.83 16.28 -9.59
C ALA A 16 7.19 15.39 -8.38
N PRO A 17 6.28 15.21 -7.40
CA PRO A 17 6.57 14.33 -6.28
C PRO A 17 6.90 12.96 -6.86
N ALA A 18 8.04 12.39 -6.45
CA ALA A 18 8.27 10.97 -6.65
C ALA A 18 7.10 10.27 -5.96
N TRP A 19 6.30 9.54 -6.73
CA TRP A 19 5.07 8.94 -6.25
C TRP A 19 5.45 7.83 -5.27
N SER A 20 5.41 8.17 -3.98
CA SER A 20 6.00 7.35 -2.93
C SER A 20 5.10 6.16 -2.59
N GLU A 21 5.71 5.00 -2.38
CA GLU A 21 5.05 3.87 -1.73
C GLU A 21 4.62 4.30 -0.33
N THR A 22 3.44 3.89 0.13
CA THR A 22 2.92 4.31 1.44
C THR A 22 2.66 3.12 2.33
N GLU A 23 2.88 3.26 3.62
CA GLU A 23 2.63 2.23 4.61
C GLU A 23 1.87 2.75 5.84
N TYR A 24 1.21 1.83 6.53
CA TYR A 24 0.60 2.06 7.83
C TYR A 24 0.47 0.73 8.57
N GLN A 25 0.31 0.80 9.89
CA GLN A 25 0.11 -0.37 10.73
C GLN A 25 -1.35 -0.50 11.15
N ILE A 26 -1.80 -1.75 11.29
CA ILE A 26 -3.10 -2.11 11.83
C ILE A 26 -2.92 -3.10 12.99
N THR A 27 -3.69 -2.93 14.04
CA THR A 27 -3.75 -3.87 15.16
C THR A 27 -5.18 -4.39 15.27
N CYS A 28 -5.34 -5.68 14.98
CA CYS A 28 -6.61 -6.38 14.95
C CYS A 28 -6.59 -7.53 15.97
N PRO A 29 -7.74 -7.90 16.57
CA PRO A 29 -7.83 -9.07 17.43
C PRO A 29 -7.36 -10.34 16.71
N GLY A 30 -6.55 -11.18 17.37
CA GLY A 30 -6.17 -12.52 16.89
C GLY A 30 -4.85 -12.61 16.10
N ARG A 31 -4.21 -11.49 15.75
CA ARG A 31 -2.86 -11.48 15.17
C ARG A 31 -1.99 -10.37 15.77
N PRO A 32 -0.65 -10.51 15.72
CA PRO A 32 0.25 -9.39 15.96
C PRO A 32 -0.04 -8.21 15.04
N THR A 33 0.42 -7.03 15.42
CA THR A 33 0.33 -5.83 14.56
C THR A 33 0.86 -6.13 13.17
N MET A 34 0.07 -5.75 12.17
CA MET A 34 0.36 -6.00 10.77
C MET A 34 0.70 -4.69 10.08
N THR A 35 1.67 -4.72 9.17
CA THR A 35 2.02 -3.58 8.32
C THR A 35 1.36 -3.78 6.95
N VAL A 36 0.67 -2.75 6.49
CA VAL A 36 0.08 -2.69 5.14
C VAL A 36 0.86 -1.67 4.33
N SER A 37 1.50 -2.11 3.25
CA SER A 37 2.16 -1.22 2.30
C SER A 37 1.42 -1.18 0.97
N ARG A 38 1.44 -0.04 0.29
CA ARG A 38 0.76 0.19 -0.98
C ARG A 38 1.71 0.86 -1.96
N ALA A 39 2.10 0.08 -2.96
CA ALA A 39 2.89 0.56 -4.09
C ALA A 39 2.01 1.22 -5.15
N GLU A 40 2.64 2.01 -6.01
CA GLU A 40 2.00 2.91 -6.96
C GLU A 40 1.14 2.19 -8.04
N TYR A 41 1.44 0.92 -8.31
CA TYR A 41 0.75 0.11 -9.34
C TYR A 41 -0.42 -0.70 -8.79
N GLY A 42 -1.00 -0.27 -7.67
CA GLY A 42 -2.13 -0.93 -7.04
C GLY A 42 -1.77 -2.19 -6.26
N LEU A 43 -0.49 -2.55 -6.16
CA LEU A 43 -0.05 -3.66 -5.32
C LEU A 43 -0.19 -3.27 -3.85
N SER A 44 -0.84 -4.11 -3.07
CA SER A 44 -0.88 -3.98 -1.60
C SER A 44 -0.23 -5.20 -0.96
N THR A 45 0.60 -4.98 0.05
CA THR A 45 1.21 -6.04 0.85
C THR A 45 0.67 -6.02 2.27
N LEU A 46 0.73 -7.16 2.94
CA LEU A 46 0.40 -7.31 4.35
C LEU A 46 1.47 -8.19 5.00
N MET A 47 2.12 -7.65 6.02
CA MET A 47 3.25 -8.29 6.70
C MET A 47 3.02 -8.37 8.20
N TRP A 48 3.42 -9.47 8.82
CA TRP A 48 3.48 -9.58 10.27
C TRP A 48 4.52 -10.61 10.75
N PRO A 49 5.01 -10.50 11.99
CA PRO A 49 6.01 -11.42 12.53
C PRO A 49 5.51 -12.87 12.61
N ALA A 50 6.38 -13.88 12.49
CA ALA A 50 7.83 -13.75 12.30
C ALA A 50 8.25 -13.67 10.82
N ARG A 51 7.51 -14.29 9.90
CA ARG A 51 7.83 -14.36 8.46
C ARG A 51 6.57 -14.50 7.61
N HIS A 52 5.53 -13.73 7.94
CA HIS A 52 4.29 -13.76 7.15
C HIS A 52 4.22 -12.58 6.20
N PHE A 53 3.89 -12.89 4.95
CA PHE A 53 3.79 -11.94 3.86
C PHE A 53 2.64 -12.35 2.95
N GLN A 54 1.74 -11.41 2.67
CA GLN A 54 0.63 -11.58 1.74
C GLN A 54 0.58 -10.42 0.77
N ILE A 55 0.09 -10.70 -0.43
CA ILE A 55 -0.08 -9.70 -1.49
C ILE A 55 -1.53 -9.65 -1.95
N ALA A 56 -1.93 -8.48 -2.43
CA ALA A 56 -3.20 -8.25 -3.09
C ALA A 56 -2.95 -7.39 -4.34
N ALA A 57 -3.65 -7.73 -5.42
CA ALA A 57 -3.69 -6.92 -6.62
C ALA A 57 -4.88 -5.95 -6.54
N GLY A 58 -4.58 -4.67 -6.33
CA GLY A 58 -5.57 -3.61 -6.35
C GLY A 58 -6.45 -3.51 -5.11
N GLN A 59 -7.43 -2.62 -5.22
CA GLN A 59 -8.48 -2.43 -4.22
C GLN A 59 -9.81 -2.30 -4.94
N GLN A 60 -10.78 -3.10 -4.54
CA GLN A 60 -12.15 -2.88 -4.97
C GLN A 60 -12.71 -1.69 -4.20
N ARG A 61 -13.14 -0.66 -4.92
CA ARG A 61 -13.80 0.51 -4.33
C ARG A 61 -15.29 0.41 -4.62
N THR A 62 -16.11 0.54 -3.60
CA THR A 62 -17.57 0.44 -3.74
C THR A 62 -18.27 1.33 -2.71
N SER A 63 -19.56 1.54 -2.92
CA SER A 63 -20.42 2.21 -1.96
C SER A 63 -21.36 1.17 -1.34
N LEU A 64 -21.48 1.19 -0.02
CA LEU A 64 -22.48 0.40 0.70
C LEU A 64 -23.87 1.00 0.48
N LYS A 65 -24.92 0.22 0.80
CA LYS A 65 -26.32 0.64 0.60
C LYS A 65 -26.67 1.95 1.30
N GLU A 66 -26.01 2.23 2.43
CA GLU A 66 -26.20 3.45 3.24
C GLU A 66 -25.35 4.63 2.75
N GLY A 67 -24.62 4.48 1.64
CA GLY A 67 -23.82 5.54 1.00
C GLY A 67 -22.34 5.57 1.42
N ASP A 68 -21.96 4.78 2.41
CA ASP A 68 -20.57 4.71 2.85
C ASP A 68 -19.64 4.18 1.76
N LYS A 69 -18.57 4.92 1.48
CA LYS A 69 -17.57 4.55 0.50
C LYS A 69 -16.53 3.68 1.17
N VAL A 70 -16.36 2.45 0.69
CA VAL A 70 -15.38 1.51 1.23
C VAL A 70 -14.36 1.11 0.18
N SER A 71 -13.11 0.91 0.60
CA SER A 71 -12.11 0.16 -0.16
C SER A 71 -11.88 -1.19 0.47
N ILE A 72 -11.96 -2.24 -0.34
CA ILE A 72 -11.74 -3.62 0.04
C ILE A 72 -10.47 -4.11 -0.67
N THR A 73 -9.48 -4.49 0.13
CA THR A 73 -8.28 -5.20 -0.35
C THR A 73 -8.46 -6.67 -0.03
N ARG A 74 -8.40 -7.55 -1.02
CA ARG A 74 -8.46 -9.01 -0.84
C ARG A 74 -7.07 -9.61 -1.06
N PHE A 75 -6.48 -10.14 0.00
CA PHE A 75 -5.17 -10.78 -0.05
C PHE A 75 -5.27 -12.20 -0.62
N ARG A 76 -4.15 -12.70 -1.18
CA ARG A 76 -4.08 -14.02 -1.83
C ARG A 76 -4.46 -15.18 -0.92
N ASN A 77 -4.26 -15.05 0.39
CA ASN A 77 -4.66 -16.06 1.37
C ASN A 77 -6.14 -15.99 1.76
N GLY A 78 -6.93 -15.08 1.20
CA GLY A 78 -8.36 -14.93 1.51
C GLY A 78 -8.67 -13.88 2.58
N ASP A 79 -7.66 -13.37 3.30
CA ASP A 79 -7.85 -12.25 4.23
C ASP A 79 -8.38 -11.01 3.49
N GLN A 80 -9.22 -10.22 4.16
CA GLN A 80 -9.78 -8.99 3.59
C GLN A 80 -9.56 -7.82 4.54
N LEU A 81 -9.04 -6.72 3.99
CA LEU A 81 -8.93 -5.44 4.67
C LEU A 81 -9.94 -4.47 4.08
N ILE A 82 -10.83 -3.96 4.93
CA ILE A 82 -11.91 -3.06 4.55
C ILE A 82 -11.64 -1.72 5.24
N VAL A 83 -11.64 -0.64 4.47
CA VAL A 83 -11.43 0.72 4.99
C VAL A 83 -12.57 1.61 4.52
N ASN A 84 -13.29 2.19 5.47
CA ASN A 84 -14.24 3.26 5.18
C ASN A 84 -13.45 4.52 4.78
N LYS A 85 -13.73 5.06 3.59
CA LYS A 85 -13.03 6.21 3.02
C LYS A 85 -13.47 7.54 3.63
N ASN A 86 -14.66 7.58 4.23
CA ASN A 86 -15.23 8.79 4.82
C ASN A 86 -14.54 9.12 6.15
N ASN A 87 -14.30 8.12 7.00
CA ASN A 87 -13.79 8.29 8.37
C ASN A 87 -12.51 7.48 8.69
N GLN A 88 -11.97 6.74 7.72
CA GLN A 88 -10.78 5.86 7.87
C GLN A 88 -10.95 4.68 8.84
N GLU A 89 -12.17 4.38 9.28
CA GLU A 89 -12.43 3.17 10.08
C GLU A 89 -11.98 1.94 9.31
N THR A 90 -11.24 1.08 10.02
CA THR A 90 -10.52 -0.04 9.42
C THR A 90 -11.00 -1.34 10.05
N PHE A 91 -11.36 -2.27 9.19
CA PHE A 91 -11.86 -3.58 9.57
C PHE A 91 -11.08 -4.68 8.85
N PHE A 92 -10.99 -5.83 9.50
CA PHE A 92 -10.32 -7.01 8.96
C PHE A 92 -11.21 -8.23 9.05
N VAL A 93 -11.16 -9.06 8.01
CA VAL A 93 -11.83 -10.36 7.95
C VAL A 93 -10.75 -11.39 7.66
N TYR A 94 -10.59 -12.37 8.55
CA TYR A 94 -9.64 -13.46 8.34
C TYR A 94 -10.16 -14.43 7.28
N ALA A 95 -9.25 -15.11 6.60
CA ALA A 95 -9.55 -16.25 5.76
C ALA A 95 -10.48 -17.24 6.50
N ASP A 96 -11.44 -17.80 5.78
CA ASP A 96 -12.43 -18.77 6.28
C ASP A 96 -13.35 -18.26 7.41
N SER A 97 -13.48 -16.94 7.55
CA SER A 97 -14.37 -16.30 8.52
C SER A 97 -15.20 -15.21 7.85
N ASP A 98 -16.45 -15.08 8.30
CA ASP A 98 -17.33 -13.95 7.92
C ASP A 98 -17.35 -12.85 8.98
N LYS A 99 -16.51 -12.97 10.02
CA LYS A 99 -16.49 -12.03 11.14
C LYS A 99 -15.73 -10.76 10.76
N LEU A 100 -16.44 -9.64 10.75
CA LEU A 100 -15.87 -8.31 10.62
C LEU A 100 -15.26 -7.85 11.95
N LEU A 101 -13.94 -7.65 11.98
CA LEU A 101 -13.22 -7.24 13.18
C LEU A 101 -12.76 -5.79 13.06
N PRO A 102 -13.09 -4.90 14.01
CA PRO A 102 -12.53 -3.56 14.03
C PRO A 102 -11.04 -3.61 14.38
N CYS A 103 -10.25 -2.76 13.74
CA CYS A 103 -8.82 -2.63 13.99
C CYS A 103 -8.46 -1.18 14.28
N SER A 104 -7.52 -0.99 15.20
CA SER A 104 -6.86 0.32 15.31
C SER A 104 -5.84 0.46 14.19
N ARG A 105 -5.63 1.69 13.73
CA ARG A 105 -4.77 2.00 12.60
C ARG A 105 -3.90 3.22 12.91
N THR A 106 -2.63 3.15 12.54
CA THR A 106 -1.73 4.30 12.60
C THR A 106 -1.94 5.24 11.42
N GLU A 107 -1.38 6.43 11.52
CA GLU A 107 -1.27 7.32 10.37
C GLU A 107 -0.50 6.66 9.22
N LYS A 108 -0.81 7.12 8.02
CA LYS A 108 -0.12 6.72 6.80
C LYS A 108 1.17 7.52 6.69
N ARG A 109 2.27 6.84 6.36
CA ARG A 109 3.56 7.46 6.05
C ARG A 109 4.11 6.95 4.73
N ASP A 110 5.06 7.68 4.18
CA ASP A 110 5.86 7.20 3.05
C ASP A 110 6.71 6.03 3.51
N ALA A 111 6.74 4.98 2.71
CA ALA A 111 7.59 3.82 2.95
C ALA A 111 9.05 4.24 2.72
N GLU A 112 9.95 3.68 3.53
CA GLU A 112 11.37 3.92 3.37
C GLU A 112 11.83 3.33 2.03
N ILE A 113 12.29 4.21 1.13
CA ILE A 113 12.81 3.80 -0.16
C ILE A 113 14.21 3.21 0.07
N LEU A 114 14.28 1.88 0.16
CA LEU A 114 15.56 1.19 0.15
C LEU A 114 16.17 1.31 -1.26
N SER A 115 17.31 1.98 -1.36
CA SER A 115 18.09 2.02 -2.59
C SER A 115 18.66 0.62 -2.85
N LEU A 116 18.01 -0.15 -3.73
CA LEU A 116 18.53 -1.44 -4.15
C LEU A 116 19.69 -1.22 -5.12
N GLU A 117 20.81 -1.89 -4.85
CA GLU A 117 21.92 -1.93 -5.78
C GLU A 117 21.48 -2.63 -7.06
N ARG A 118 21.88 -2.09 -8.22
CA ARG A 118 21.47 -2.63 -9.51
C ARG A 118 21.96 -4.08 -9.61
N TYR A 119 21.04 -5.01 -9.84
CA TYR A 119 21.40 -6.39 -10.13
C TYR A 119 22.16 -6.45 -11.46
N ASP A 120 23.38 -7.00 -11.43
CA ASP A 120 24.24 -7.17 -12.60
C ASP A 120 24.42 -8.66 -12.92
N ASP A 121 23.61 -9.14 -13.86
CA ASP A 121 23.60 -10.52 -14.34
C ASP A 121 24.86 -10.89 -15.13
N SER A 122 25.69 -9.91 -15.52
CA SER A 122 26.87 -10.12 -16.36
C SER A 122 28.02 -10.84 -15.64
N ALA A 123 27.99 -10.91 -14.31
CA ALA A 123 29.01 -11.58 -13.49
C ALA A 123 28.86 -13.11 -13.42
N ARG A 124 27.86 -13.72 -14.07
CA ARG A 124 27.71 -15.18 -14.09
C ARG A 124 28.66 -15.80 -15.13
N PRO A 125 29.61 -16.67 -14.73
CA PRO A 125 30.35 -17.47 -15.70
C PRO A 125 29.34 -18.40 -16.39
N ASN A 126 29.33 -18.39 -17.72
CA ASN A 126 28.59 -19.37 -18.52
C ASN A 126 29.11 -20.77 -18.13
N SER A 127 28.24 -21.57 -17.52
CA SER A 127 28.47 -22.98 -17.22
C SER A 127 28.47 -23.82 -18.49
#